data_AF-A0A0F9AR25-F1
#
_entry.id   AF-A0A0F9AR25-F1
#
_cell.length_a   1.000
_cell.length_b   1.000
_cell.length_c   1.000
_cell.angle_alpha   90.00
_cell.angle_beta   90.00
_cell.angle_gamma   90.00
#
_symmetry.space_group_name_H-M   'P 1'
#
loop_
_entity.id
_entity.type
_entity.pdbx_description
1 polymer ?
#
loop_
_entity_poly.entity_id
_entity_poly.type
_entity_poly.pdbx_seq_one_letter_code
_entity_poly.pdbx_strand_id
1 'polypeptide(L)' 'VLDAGKISREQFDLLTIAINTGTNLPSVATPNGQAAFLFLLTSALAPLLRLSYGRMVIMALPYTIVLSTVGILCVTYAL' A
#
# COMPACT_ATOMS: atom_id res chain seq x y z
N VAL A 1 -13.51 -1.20 26.30
CA VAL A 1 -13.36 0.17 26.84
C VAL A 1 -12.00 0.65 26.37
N LEU A 2 -11.93 1.77 25.64
CA LEU A 2 -10.66 2.35 25.21
C LEU A 2 -10.01 2.98 26.45
N ASP A 3 -9.21 2.19 27.17
CA ASP A 3 -8.45 2.66 28.32
C ASP A 3 -7.32 3.59 27.85
N ALA A 4 -7.60 4.89 27.89
CA ALA A 4 -6.69 5.96 28.29
C ALA A 4 -7.33 7.28 27.86
N GLY A 5 -7.70 8.13 28.81
CA GLY A 5 -8.15 9.52 28.56
C GLY A 5 -7.09 10.45 27.95
N LYS A 6 -6.25 9.92 27.06
CA LYS A 6 -5.17 10.60 26.32
C LYS A 6 -5.47 10.76 24.83
N ILE A 7 -6.40 10.00 24.26
CA ILE A 7 -6.72 10.02 22.82
C ILE A 7 -8.23 10.25 22.69
N SER A 8 -8.62 11.34 22.02
CA SER A 8 -10.02 11.60 21.68
C SER A 8 -10.51 10.61 20.63
N ARG A 9 -11.83 10.41 20.51
CA ARG A 9 -12.41 9.54 19.48
C ARG A 9 -12.00 9.99 18.07
N GLU A 10 -12.00 11.29 17.82
CA GLU A 10 -11.59 11.89 16.55
C GLU A 10 -10.12 11.59 16.22
N GLN A 11 -9.23 11.67 17.21
CA GLN A 11 -7.81 11.32 17.02
C GLN A 11 -7.62 9.83 16.71
N PHE A 12 -8.43 8.96 17.32
CA PHE A 12 -8.43 7.52 17.02
C PHE A 12 -8.91 7.23 15.59
N ASP A 13 -9.97 7.90 15.14
CA ASP A 13 -10.51 7.71 13.79
C ASP A 13 -9.52 8.24 12.72
N LEU A 14 -8.88 9.40 12.97
CA LEU A 14 -7.81 9.94 12.10
C LEU A 14 -6.62 8.98 12.01
N LEU A 15 -6.16 8.44 13.14
CA LEU A 15 -5.06 7.48 13.16
C LEU A 15 -5.42 6.21 12.37
N THR A 16 -6.66 5.74 12.49
CA THR A 16 -7.16 4.57 11.75
C THR A 16 -7.15 4.81 10.24
N ILE A 17 -7.57 6.00 9.79
CA ILE A 17 -7.54 6.37 8.37
C ILE A 17 -6.09 6.50 7.88
N ALA A 18 -5.23 7.18 8.64
CA ALA A 18 -3.83 7.35 8.29
C ALA A 18 -3.10 6.00 8.17
N ILE A 19 -3.36 5.05 9.07
CA ILE A 19 -2.77 3.70 9.02
C ILE A 19 -3.28 2.93 7.80
N ASN A 20 -4.60 2.87 7.58
CA ASN A 20 -5.16 2.14 6.43
C ASN A 20 -4.70 2.73 5.09
N THR A 21 -4.57 4.04 5.02
CA THR A 21 -4.03 4.76 3.86
C THR A 21 -2.54 4.44 3.67
N GLY A 22 -1.77 4.50 4.76
CA GLY A 22 -0.33 4.23 4.76
C GLY A 22 0.07 2.78 4.49
N THR A 23 -0.83 1.81 4.66
CA THR A 23 -0.55 0.39 4.37
C THR A 23 -1.11 -0.07 3.02
N ASN A 24 -2.30 0.39 2.63
CA ASN A 24 -2.93 -0.05 1.38
C ASN A 24 -2.41 0.68 0.13
N LEU A 25 -2.01 1.96 0.22
CA LEU A 25 -1.42 2.63 -0.94
C LEU A 25 -0.04 2.07 -1.31
N PRO A 26 0.90 1.89 -0.35
CA PRO A 26 2.23 1.37 -0.69
C PRO A 26 2.24 -0.11 -1.07
N SER A 27 1.27 -0.92 -0.62
CA SER A 27 1.19 -2.34 -1.00
C SER A 27 1.02 -2.51 -2.52
N VAL A 28 0.25 -1.63 -3.17
CA VAL A 28 0.09 -1.59 -4.63
C VAL A 28 1.40 -1.25 -5.35
N ALA A 29 2.29 -0.51 -4.69
CA ALA A 29 3.60 -0.14 -5.22
C ALA A 29 4.66 -1.25 -5.08
N THR A 30 4.27 -2.49 -4.80
CA THR A 30 5.18 -3.63 -4.68
C THR A 30 4.66 -4.87 -5.42
N PRO A 31 5.54 -5.75 -5.91
CA PRO A 31 5.16 -7.01 -6.56
C PRO A 31 4.30 -7.94 -5.69
N ASN A 32 4.48 -7.88 -4.37
CA ASN A 32 3.87 -8.79 -3.41
C ASN A 32 2.67 -8.18 -2.69
N GLY A 33 2.52 -6.86 -2.68
CA GLY A 33 1.48 -6.20 -1.90
C GLY A 33 0.10 -6.22 -2.55
N GLN A 34 0.01 -6.60 -3.83
CA GLN A 34 -1.24 -6.98 -4.49
C GLN A 34 -1.35 -8.52 -4.56
N ALA A 35 -2.30 -9.09 -3.82
CA ALA A 35 -2.60 -10.54 -3.86
C ALA A 35 -2.87 -11.05 -5.29
N ALA A 36 -3.30 -10.19 -6.20
CA ALA A 36 -3.47 -10.50 -7.63
C ALA A 36 -2.14 -10.86 -8.33
N PHE A 37 -1.03 -10.16 -8.02
CA PHE A 37 0.29 -10.51 -8.57
C PHE A 37 0.84 -11.79 -7.94
N LEU A 38 0.59 -11.99 -6.65
CA LEU A 38 1.00 -13.21 -5.93
C LEU A 38 0.21 -14.43 -6.43
N PHE A 39 -1.06 -14.25 -6.79
CA PHE A 39 -1.88 -15.24 -7.50
C PHE A 39 -1.35 -15.53 -8.91
N LEU A 40 -0.97 -14.49 -9.68
CA LEU A 40 -0.33 -14.69 -10.98
C LEU A 40 1.00 -15.44 -10.86
N LEU A 41 1.82 -15.15 -9.83
CA LEU A 41 3.11 -15.78 -9.57
C LEU A 41 3.01 -17.25 -9.12
N THR A 42 1.91 -17.64 -8.49
CA THR A 42 1.64 -19.02 -8.05
C THR A 42 0.86 -19.82 -9.09
N SER A 43 0.24 -19.16 -10.06
CA SER A 43 -0.44 -19.81 -11.19
C SER A 43 0.53 -20.38 -12.22
N ALA A 44 0.08 -21.37 -12.99
CA ALA A 44 0.82 -21.90 -14.14
C ALA A 44 1.12 -20.87 -15.25
N LEU A 45 0.58 -19.64 -15.14
CA LEU A 45 0.85 -18.54 -16.06
C LEU A 45 2.15 -17.78 -15.75
N ALA A 46 2.69 -17.88 -14.52
CA ALA A 46 3.92 -17.16 -14.15
C ALA A 46 5.12 -17.47 -15.06
N PRO A 47 5.41 -18.74 -15.41
CA PRO A 47 6.51 -19.08 -16.31
C PRO A 47 6.29 -18.59 -17.74
N LEU A 48 5.04 -18.61 -18.21
CA LEU A 48 4.65 -18.17 -19.55
C LEU A 48 4.82 -16.66 -19.74
N LEU A 49 4.58 -15.87 -18.69
CA LEU A 49 4.75 -14.41 -18.69
C LEU A 49 6.20 -13.97 -18.47
N ARG A 50 7.14 -14.89 -18.17
CA ARG A 50 8.56 -14.62 -17.87
C ARG A 50 8.72 -13.48 -16.86
N LEU A 51 7.81 -13.41 -15.90
CA LEU A 51 7.68 -12.31 -14.96
C LEU A 51 8.67 -12.53 -13.80
N SER A 52 9.91 -12.08 -13.95
CA SER A 52 10.88 -12.14 -12.83
C SER A 52 10.55 -11.09 -11.77
N TYR A 53 10.86 -11.39 -10.51
CA TYR A 53 10.65 -10.46 -9.39
C TYR A 53 11.28 -9.07 -9.65
N GLY A 54 12.50 -9.04 -10.16
CA GLY A 54 13.18 -7.78 -10.50
C GLY A 54 12.45 -6.95 -11.58
N ARG A 55 11.83 -7.61 -12.58
CA ARG A 55 11.00 -6.90 -13.57
C ARG A 55 9.75 -6.31 -12.94
N MET A 56 9.12 -7.02 -12.00
CA MET A 56 7.97 -6.52 -11.27
C MET A 56 8.31 -5.31 -10.41
N VAL A 57 9.50 -5.30 -9.77
CA VAL A 57 9.99 -4.14 -9.01
C VAL A 57 10.14 -2.92 -9.93
N ILE A 58 10.73 -3.07 -11.12
CA ILE A 58 10.88 -1.97 -12.07
C ILE A 58 9.51 -1.44 -12.54
N MET A 59 8.54 -2.34 -12.79
CA MET A 59 7.18 -1.95 -13.15
C MET A 59 6.44 -1.24 -12.00
N ALA A 60 6.76 -1.57 -10.75
CA ALA A 60 6.15 -0.98 -9.56
C ALA A 60 6.73 0.39 -9.18
N LEU A 61 7.99 0.67 -9.53
CA LEU A 61 8.70 1.92 -9.23
C LEU A 61 7.93 3.22 -9.57
N PRO A 62 7.33 3.39 -10.77
CA PRO A 62 6.56 4.60 -11.07
C PRO A 62 5.36 4.78 -10.12
N TYR A 63 4.70 3.68 -9.75
CA TYR A 63 3.62 3.70 -8.76
C TYR A 63 4.13 4.05 -7.37
N THR A 64 5.31 3.56 -6.97
CA THR A 64 5.95 3.95 -5.70
C THR A 64 6.11 5.45 -5.60
N ILE A 65 6.59 6.10 -6.66
CA ILE A 65 6.81 7.55 -6.69
C ILE A 65 5.46 8.27 -6.57
N VAL A 66 4.51 7.97 -7.45
CA VAL A 66 3.21 8.66 -7.49
C VAL A 66 2.43 8.45 -6.20
N LEU A 67 2.29 7.20 -5.74
CA LEU A 67 1.49 6.87 -4.56
C LEU A 67 2.13 7.38 -3.27
N SER A 68 3.47 7.39 -3.16
CA SER A 68 4.15 7.99 -2.01
C SER A 68 3.96 9.51 -1.97
N THR A 69 4.12 10.19 -3.10
CA THR A 69 3.93 11.64 -3.16
C THR A 69 2.48 12.02 -2.88
N VAL A 70 1.51 11.39 -3.55
CA VAL A 70 0.09 11.66 -3.33
C VAL A 70 -0.33 11.29 -1.91
N GLY A 71 0.14 10.15 -1.37
CA GLY A 71 -0.16 9.74 0.00
C GLY A 71 0.31 10.76 1.04
N ILE A 72 1.54 11.26 0.90
CA ILE A 72 2.07 12.31 1.79
C ILE A 72 1.24 13.59 1.67
N LEU A 73 0.90 14.02 0.45
CA LEU A 73 0.08 15.22 0.23
C LEU A 73 -1.30 15.07 0.86
N CYS A 74 -1.96 13.93 0.70
CA CYS A 74 -3.27 13.68 1.29
C CYS A 74 -3.22 13.69 2.83
N VAL A 75 -2.21 13.06 3.45
CA VAL A 75 -2.07 13.06 4.91
C VAL A 75 -1.74 14.45 5.46
N THR A 76 -1.03 15.28 4.70
CA THR A 76 -0.59 16.61 5.17
C THR A 76 -1.64 17.70 4.95
N TYR A 77 -2.44 17.61 3.88
CA TYR A 77 -3.31 18.69 3.43
C TYR A 77 -4.79 18.34 3.38
N ALA A 78 -5.16 17.06 3.29
CA ALA A 78 -6.56 16.64 3.12
C ALA A 78 -7.14 15.90 4.35
N LEU A 79 -6.26 15.43 5.25
CA LEU A 79 -6.60 14.82 6.54
C LEU A 79 -6.32 15.80 7.68
#